data_AF-A0A1X7TE24-F1
#
_entry.id   AF-A0A1X7TE24-F1
#
_cell.length_a   1.000
_cell.length_b   1.000
_cell.length_c   1.000
_cell.angle_alpha   90.00
_cell.angle_beta   90.00
_cell.angle_gamma   90.00
#
_symmetry.space_group_name_H-M   'P 1'
#
loop_
_entity.id
_entity.type
_entity.pdbx_description
1 polymer ?
#
loop_
_entity_poly.entity_id
_entity_poly.type
_entity_poly.pdbx_seq_one_letter_code
_entity_poly.pdbx_strand_id
1 'polypeptide(L)'
;GSNIVSQVAFLLHGITENFNESNVSVIQDAVKALIEMCAGNYSNQVIAFKGQVTQSVETIMQKDFSSAGATDRYKLKSSCIELLEVMLEETDENSPQLAQWIINHWNIATFLKAMFEFWQAYLGPFNVSTREQLRNSVFRAYHVLRRISDYKGISVDELVGYEKHSKKTDPTSFDKLFDESVDDAKGMWQHCQDWSRSIEVVYKAKSGKKILTRTYFLYEPHKHLGESEKNTIMLRIKRNTPQEKLSDLLKWTEAIRSAQEWKKKVKKSWKFYWLLWASTTRHFILFWLTILINAIVLFSVTAPSDYDNETCAVDGDCNSTTLLYFKPILKPDTPVWYYPAFYILGIVHMILALWMVLQYFAKHWTNIRFEIAITKKI
;
A
#
# COMPACT_ATOMS: atom_id res chain seq x y z
N GLY A 1 29.35 36.52 -14.26
CA GLY A 1 28.10 37.03 -13.68
C GLY A 1 27.78 36.22 -12.46
N SER A 2 27.47 36.85 -11.33
CA SER A 2 27.19 36.14 -10.08
C SER A 2 25.89 35.35 -10.21
N ASN A 3 25.97 34.02 -10.18
CA ASN A 3 24.80 33.16 -10.14
C ASN A 3 24.33 33.02 -8.68
N ILE A 4 23.06 33.33 -8.40
CA ILE A 4 22.48 33.31 -7.05
C ILE A 4 22.63 31.92 -6.41
N VAL A 5 22.44 30.83 -7.16
CA VAL A 5 22.61 29.45 -6.65
C VAL A 5 24.04 29.24 -6.15
N SER A 6 25.02 29.75 -6.90
CA SER A 6 26.42 29.69 -6.48
C SER A 6 26.68 30.47 -5.20
N GLN A 7 26.09 31.67 -5.06
CA GLN A 7 26.23 32.48 -3.84
C GLN A 7 25.63 31.77 -2.61
N VAL A 8 24.43 31.18 -2.75
CA VAL A 8 23.78 30.45 -1.66
C VAL A 8 24.58 29.19 -1.30
N ALA A 9 25.11 28.46 -2.29
CA ALA A 9 25.98 27.30 -2.06
C ALA A 9 27.27 27.69 -1.31
N PHE A 10 27.95 28.76 -1.73
CA PHE A 10 29.14 29.26 -1.04
C PHE A 10 28.83 29.78 0.37
N LEU A 11 27.69 30.47 0.55
CA LEU A 11 27.24 30.91 1.86
C LEU A 11 27.01 29.72 2.79
N LEU A 12 26.29 28.69 2.31
CA LEU A 12 26.08 27.46 3.05
C LEU A 12 27.43 26.85 3.46
N HIS A 13 28.38 26.75 2.51
CA HIS A 13 29.71 26.23 2.76
C HIS A 13 30.43 26.98 3.88
N GLY A 14 30.58 28.30 3.77
CA GLY A 14 31.29 29.11 4.77
C GLY A 14 30.63 29.12 6.15
N ILE A 15 29.30 29.06 6.22
CA ILE A 15 28.59 28.98 7.52
C ILE A 15 28.76 27.58 8.13
N THR A 16 28.73 26.51 7.32
CA THR A 16 28.89 25.13 7.82
C THR A 16 30.28 24.85 8.40
N GLU A 17 31.33 25.53 7.93
CA GLU A 17 32.67 25.43 8.52
C GLU A 17 32.70 25.91 9.98
N ASN A 18 31.84 26.88 10.32
CA ASN A 18 31.72 27.46 11.66
C ASN A 18 30.37 27.11 12.32
N PHE A 19 29.88 25.88 12.11
CA PHE A 19 28.60 25.41 12.62
C PHE A 19 28.45 25.60 14.15
N ASN A 20 27.36 26.26 14.58
CA ASN A 20 27.01 26.46 15.99
C ASN A 20 25.49 26.60 16.17
N GLU A 21 25.01 26.68 17.42
CA GLU A 21 23.55 26.77 17.67
C GLU A 21 22.88 28.02 17.10
N SER A 22 23.61 29.15 17.01
CA SER A 22 23.04 30.40 16.55
C SER A 22 22.87 30.47 15.03
N ASN A 23 23.53 29.59 14.27
CA ASN A 23 23.45 29.56 12.81
C ASN A 23 22.60 28.42 12.23
N VAL A 24 22.03 27.53 13.05
CA VAL A 24 21.19 26.41 12.60
C VAL A 24 20.04 26.86 11.70
N SER A 25 19.32 27.93 12.07
CA SER A 25 18.20 28.46 11.28
C SER A 25 18.65 28.98 9.92
N VAL A 26 19.78 29.70 9.88
CA VAL A 26 20.34 30.26 8.64
C VAL A 26 20.78 29.14 7.69
N ILE A 27 21.45 28.11 8.22
CA ILE A 27 21.83 26.91 7.46
C ILE A 27 20.58 26.20 6.92
N GLN A 28 19.56 26.03 7.77
CA GLN A 28 18.30 25.41 7.41
C GLN A 28 17.60 26.14 6.27
N ASP A 29 17.59 27.47 6.28
CA ASP A 29 16.99 28.29 5.23
C ASP A 29 17.81 28.26 3.94
N ALA A 30 19.15 28.26 4.02
CA ALA A 30 20.02 28.09 2.86
C ALA A 30 19.82 26.71 2.19
N VAL A 31 19.69 25.63 2.98
CA VAL A 31 19.39 24.28 2.48
C VAL A 31 18.04 24.25 1.78
N LYS A 32 16.99 24.84 2.36
CA LYS A 32 15.65 24.93 1.73
C LYS A 32 15.67 25.72 0.42
N ALA A 33 16.36 26.86 0.40
CA ALA A 33 16.51 27.66 -0.81
C ALA A 33 17.20 26.84 -1.92
N LEU A 34 18.24 26.07 -1.58
CA LEU A 34 18.91 25.20 -2.56
C LEU A 34 18.02 24.05 -3.05
N ILE A 35 17.19 23.46 -2.19
CA ILE A 35 16.19 22.46 -2.59
C ILE A 35 15.27 23.05 -3.66
N GLU A 36 14.68 24.21 -3.40
CA GLU A 36 13.75 24.88 -4.32
C GLU A 36 14.43 25.29 -5.63
N MET A 37 15.67 25.78 -5.56
CA MET A 37 16.43 26.19 -6.74
C MET A 37 16.87 25.00 -7.61
N CYS A 38 17.19 23.85 -7.00
CA CYS A 38 17.74 22.70 -7.72
C CYS A 38 16.67 21.71 -8.22
N ALA A 39 15.50 21.66 -7.58
CA ALA A 39 14.41 20.76 -7.95
C ALA A 39 14.02 20.93 -9.43
N GLY A 40 14.06 19.84 -10.21
CA GLY A 40 13.73 19.87 -11.63
C GLY A 40 14.64 20.77 -12.49
N ASN A 41 15.86 21.09 -12.04
CA ASN A 41 16.79 21.97 -12.75
C ASN A 41 18.26 21.51 -12.67
N TYR A 42 18.68 20.74 -13.69
CA TYR A 42 20.05 20.25 -13.84
C TYR A 42 21.13 21.33 -13.78
N SER A 43 20.93 22.48 -14.43
CA SER A 43 21.94 23.56 -14.43
C SER A 43 22.22 24.06 -13.00
N ASN A 44 21.16 24.21 -12.21
CA ASN A 44 21.28 24.63 -10.82
C ASN A 44 21.92 23.54 -9.95
N GLN A 45 21.58 22.26 -10.17
CA GLN A 45 22.24 21.13 -9.50
C GLN A 45 23.76 21.14 -9.75
N VAL A 46 24.21 21.33 -11.00
CA VAL A 46 25.65 21.39 -11.33
C VAL A 46 26.35 22.57 -10.64
N ILE A 47 25.70 23.73 -10.58
CA ILE A 47 26.25 24.93 -9.93
C ILE A 47 26.34 24.72 -8.41
N ALA A 48 25.30 24.17 -7.79
CA ALA A 48 25.29 23.84 -6.37
C ALA A 48 26.38 22.82 -6.01
N PHE A 49 26.58 21.79 -6.84
CA PHE A 49 27.65 20.81 -6.65
C PHE A 49 29.03 21.47 -6.70
N LYS A 50 29.30 22.32 -7.69
CA LYS A 50 30.57 23.08 -7.79
C LYS A 50 30.79 24.03 -6.61
N GLY A 51 29.71 24.52 -5.99
CA GLY A 51 29.73 25.32 -4.78
C GLY A 51 29.91 24.52 -3.48
N GLN A 52 30.32 23.24 -3.54
CA GLN A 52 30.63 22.38 -2.40
C GLN A 52 29.44 22.04 -1.50
N VAL A 53 28.21 22.07 -2.03
CA VAL A 53 27.00 21.69 -1.28
C VAL A 53 27.10 20.29 -0.69
N THR A 54 27.67 19.33 -1.41
CA THR A 54 27.83 17.95 -0.91
C THR A 54 28.71 17.90 0.35
N GLN A 55 29.81 18.66 0.37
CA GLN A 55 30.69 18.73 1.54
C GLN A 55 30.00 19.38 2.74
N SER A 56 29.18 20.41 2.51
CA SER A 56 28.36 21.03 3.55
C SER A 56 27.35 20.06 4.14
N VAL A 57 26.62 19.32 3.30
CA VAL A 57 25.65 18.31 3.72
C VAL A 57 26.36 17.22 4.53
N GLU A 58 27.53 16.73 4.08
CA GLU A 58 28.30 15.74 4.84
C GLU A 58 28.75 16.29 6.21
N THR A 59 29.25 17.52 6.25
CA THR A 59 29.70 18.18 7.49
C THR A 59 28.55 18.26 8.51
N ILE A 60 27.33 18.60 8.06
CA ILE A 60 26.13 18.64 8.90
C ILE A 60 25.74 17.24 9.36
N MET A 61 25.84 16.22 8.50
CA MET A 61 25.52 14.82 8.85
C MET A 61 26.44 14.27 9.95
N GLN A 62 27.72 14.66 9.95
CA GLN A 62 28.71 14.23 10.94
C GLN A 62 28.50 14.84 12.33
N LYS A 63 27.72 15.93 12.47
CA LYS A 63 27.47 16.56 13.76
C LYS A 63 26.57 15.68 14.63
N ASP A 64 27.03 15.38 15.84
CA ASP A 64 26.25 14.67 16.84
C ASP A 64 25.20 15.60 17.47
N PHE A 65 23.94 15.17 17.46
CA PHE A 65 22.80 15.91 17.99
C PHE A 65 22.07 15.16 19.11
N SER A 66 22.75 14.23 19.78
CA SER A 66 22.20 13.34 20.83
C SER A 66 21.62 14.04 22.08
N SER A 67 21.70 15.36 22.20
CA SER A 67 21.15 16.09 23.35
C SER A 67 19.62 16.26 23.28
N ALA A 68 18.93 16.01 24.39
CA ALA A 68 17.50 16.25 24.54
C ALA A 68 17.12 17.70 24.18
N GLY A 69 16.19 17.88 23.24
CA GLY A 69 15.78 19.19 22.70
C GLY A 69 16.13 19.45 21.22
N ALA A 70 16.85 18.53 20.56
CA ALA A 70 17.40 18.67 19.21
C ALA A 70 16.39 18.59 18.03
N THR A 71 15.10 18.92 18.22
CA THR A 71 14.09 18.80 17.15
C THR A 71 14.48 19.58 15.89
N ASP A 72 15.02 20.79 16.05
CA ASP A 72 15.41 21.63 14.91
C ASP A 72 16.67 21.11 14.20
N ARG A 73 17.54 20.39 14.92
CA ARG A 73 18.72 19.75 14.33
C ARG A 73 18.36 18.51 13.52
N TYR A 74 17.38 17.72 13.98
CA TYR A 74 16.82 16.63 13.16
C TYR A 74 16.12 17.15 11.90
N LYS A 75 15.41 18.29 11.99
CA LYS A 75 14.85 18.95 10.80
C LYS A 75 15.93 19.38 9.82
N LEU A 76 17.04 19.94 10.32
CA LEU A 76 18.17 20.32 9.49
C LEU A 76 18.78 19.12 8.77
N LYS A 77 19.09 18.04 9.50
CA LYS A 77 19.57 16.80 8.87
C LYS A 77 18.56 16.25 7.87
N SER A 78 17.26 16.24 8.19
CA SER A 78 16.22 15.77 7.27
C SER A 78 16.17 16.60 5.98
N SER A 79 16.37 17.91 6.08
CA SER A 79 16.41 18.81 4.92
C SER A 79 17.68 18.60 4.11
N CYS A 80 18.81 18.30 4.74
CA CYS A 80 20.05 17.93 4.06
C CYS A 80 19.90 16.62 3.26
N ILE A 81 19.17 15.63 3.78
CA ILE A 81 18.82 14.41 3.04
C ILE A 81 17.92 14.74 1.84
N GLU A 82 16.94 15.63 2.01
CA GLU A 82 16.09 16.09 0.91
C GLU A 82 16.87 16.84 -0.17
N LEU A 83 17.82 17.69 0.22
CA LEU A 83 18.72 18.33 -0.72
C LEU A 83 19.54 17.31 -1.50
N LEU A 84 20.06 16.27 -0.84
CA LEU A 84 20.80 15.20 -1.52
C LEU A 84 19.90 14.39 -2.47
N GLU A 85 18.65 14.10 -2.08
CA GLU A 85 17.65 13.48 -2.95
C GLU A 85 17.43 14.33 -4.23
N VAL A 86 17.24 15.65 -4.07
CA VAL A 86 17.07 16.59 -5.18
C VAL A 86 18.33 16.68 -6.05
N MET A 87 19.52 16.65 -5.46
CA MET A 87 20.79 16.69 -6.20
C MET A 87 21.02 15.44 -7.04
N LEU A 88 20.39 14.31 -6.68
CA LEU A 88 20.45 13.04 -7.40
C LEU A 88 19.26 12.81 -8.33
N GLU A 89 18.34 13.76 -8.42
CA GLU A 89 17.18 13.72 -9.31
C GLU A 89 17.65 13.68 -10.76
N GLU A 90 17.20 12.67 -11.51
CA GLU A 90 17.38 12.64 -12.96
C GLU A 90 16.47 13.70 -13.55
N THR A 91 17.04 14.76 -14.10
CA THR A 91 16.33 15.90 -14.74
C THR A 91 16.86 16.20 -16.14
N ASP A 92 18.04 15.68 -16.48
CA ASP A 92 18.73 15.82 -17.77
C ASP A 92 19.50 14.54 -18.11
N GLU A 93 19.91 14.38 -19.37
CA GLU A 93 20.73 13.23 -19.83
C GLU A 93 22.08 13.15 -19.13
N ASN A 94 22.59 14.28 -18.64
CA ASN A 94 23.85 14.34 -17.91
C ASN A 94 23.69 14.14 -16.40
N SER A 95 22.45 14.02 -15.89
CA SER A 95 22.20 13.75 -14.46
C SER A 95 22.95 12.51 -13.94
N PRO A 96 23.06 11.38 -14.66
CA PRO A 96 23.84 10.23 -14.19
C PRO A 96 25.32 10.57 -13.96
N GLN A 97 25.92 11.43 -14.78
CA GLN A 97 27.31 11.86 -14.61
C GLN A 97 27.47 12.71 -13.34
N LEU A 98 26.57 13.66 -13.10
CA LEU A 98 26.56 14.46 -11.88
C LEU A 98 26.37 13.59 -10.64
N ALA A 99 25.44 12.63 -10.70
CA ALA A 99 25.23 11.69 -9.61
C ALA A 99 26.50 10.89 -9.31
N GLN A 100 27.21 10.40 -10.33
CA GLN A 100 28.47 9.69 -10.13
C GLN A 100 29.52 10.58 -9.45
N TRP A 101 29.61 11.86 -9.81
CA TRP A 101 30.51 12.80 -9.13
C TRP A 101 30.12 13.01 -7.67
N ILE A 102 28.84 13.19 -7.37
CA ILE A 102 28.34 13.31 -5.98
C ILE A 102 28.70 12.07 -5.18
N ILE A 103 28.43 10.88 -5.74
CA ILE A 103 28.64 9.58 -5.10
C ILE A 103 30.11 9.34 -4.78
N ASN A 104 31.03 9.75 -5.67
CA ASN A 104 32.47 9.58 -5.46
C ASN A 104 33.02 10.43 -4.31
N HIS A 105 32.33 11.50 -3.92
CA HIS A 105 32.70 12.35 -2.79
C HIS A 105 31.92 12.00 -1.50
N TRP A 106 31.00 11.02 -1.56
CA TRP A 106 30.07 10.76 -0.46
C TRP A 106 30.53 9.64 0.47
N ASN A 107 30.59 9.93 1.77
CA ASN A 107 30.88 8.92 2.78
C ASN A 107 29.62 8.14 3.20
N ILE A 108 29.47 6.93 2.66
CA ILE A 108 28.34 6.03 2.94
C ILE A 108 28.24 5.70 4.44
N ALA A 109 29.37 5.52 5.15
CA ALA A 109 29.37 5.16 6.56
C ALA A 109 28.81 6.30 7.44
N THR A 110 29.21 7.54 7.16
CA THR A 110 28.66 8.73 7.82
C THR A 110 27.15 8.83 7.60
N PHE A 111 26.70 8.60 6.37
CA PHE A 111 25.29 8.69 6.02
C PHE A 111 24.45 7.60 6.70
N LEU A 112 24.97 6.36 6.77
CA LEU A 112 24.34 5.25 7.48
C LEU A 112 24.21 5.53 8.98
N LYS A 113 25.23 6.12 9.61
CA LYS A 113 25.16 6.55 11.01
C LYS A 113 24.06 7.60 11.22
N ALA A 114 23.99 8.61 10.36
CA ALA A 114 22.93 9.62 10.43
C ALA A 114 21.54 9.01 10.24
N MET A 115 21.39 8.05 9.31
CA MET A 115 20.15 7.29 9.13
C MET A 115 19.77 6.51 10.40
N PHE A 116 20.75 5.90 11.07
CA PHE A 116 20.54 5.17 12.33
C PHE A 116 20.16 6.09 13.49
N GLU A 117 20.72 7.30 13.57
CA GLU A 117 20.29 8.32 14.56
C GLU A 117 18.81 8.67 14.39
N PHE A 118 18.33 8.84 13.15
CA PHE A 118 16.89 9.06 12.91
C PHE A 118 16.03 7.88 13.36
N TRP A 119 16.53 6.65 13.18
CA TRP A 119 15.83 5.45 13.64
C TRP A 119 15.72 5.39 15.16
N GLN A 120 16.82 5.64 15.87
CA GLN A 120 16.84 5.69 17.33
C GLN A 120 15.91 6.81 17.85
N ALA A 121 15.95 7.99 17.21
CA ALA A 121 15.04 9.08 17.53
C ALA A 121 13.56 8.70 17.27
N TYR A 122 13.28 7.99 16.17
CA TYR A 122 11.94 7.52 15.83
C TYR A 122 11.37 6.53 16.88
N LEU A 123 12.23 5.69 17.48
CA LEU A 123 11.86 4.77 18.56
C LEU A 123 11.72 5.48 19.92
N GLY A 124 12.34 6.65 20.08
CA GLY A 124 12.29 7.46 21.29
C GLY A 124 10.93 8.09 21.63
N PRO A 125 10.82 8.77 22.79
CA PRO A 125 9.57 9.28 23.35
C PRO A 125 9.12 10.62 22.73
N PHE A 126 9.12 10.73 21.40
CA PHE A 126 8.62 11.92 20.70
C PHE A 126 7.09 11.87 20.50
N ASN A 127 6.48 13.04 20.28
CA ASN A 127 5.07 13.13 19.89
C ASN A 127 4.83 12.47 18.51
N VAL A 128 3.57 12.14 18.21
CA VAL A 128 3.19 11.41 16.98
C VAL A 128 3.66 12.10 15.70
N SER A 129 3.54 13.43 15.62
CA SER A 129 3.91 14.22 14.43
C SER A 129 5.42 14.16 14.18
N THR A 130 6.23 14.41 15.22
CA THR A 130 7.69 14.33 15.15
C THR A 130 8.15 12.90 14.83
N ARG A 131 7.52 11.87 15.42
CA ARG A 131 7.83 10.47 15.07
C ARG A 131 7.55 10.16 13.61
N GLU A 132 6.46 10.66 13.04
CA GLU A 132 6.16 10.48 11.63
C GLU A 132 7.19 11.19 10.72
N GLN A 133 7.61 12.40 11.08
CA GLN A 133 8.69 13.10 10.37
C GLN A 133 9.99 12.31 10.41
N LEU A 134 10.43 11.86 11.59
CA LEU A 134 11.64 11.05 11.75
C LEU A 134 11.56 9.75 10.96
N ARG A 135 10.42 9.05 11.01
CA ARG A 135 10.16 7.86 10.19
C ARG A 135 10.38 8.16 8.72
N ASN A 136 9.78 9.24 8.22
CA ASN A 136 9.91 9.63 6.82
C ASN A 136 11.37 9.98 6.45
N SER A 137 12.13 10.61 7.35
CA SER A 137 13.56 10.88 7.17
C SER A 137 14.39 9.59 7.02
N VAL A 138 14.12 8.56 7.84
CA VAL A 138 14.77 7.24 7.71
C VAL A 138 14.52 6.64 6.32
N PHE A 139 13.26 6.64 5.87
CA PHE A 139 12.92 6.09 4.55
C PHE A 139 13.53 6.89 3.41
N ARG A 140 13.53 8.22 3.51
CA ARG A 140 14.15 9.09 2.50
C ARG A 140 15.66 8.84 2.40
N ALA A 141 16.35 8.71 3.53
CA ALA A 141 17.77 8.33 3.56
C ALA A 141 18.00 6.97 2.88
N TYR A 142 17.18 5.97 3.21
CA TYR A 142 17.24 4.68 2.55
C TYR A 142 17.02 4.77 1.03
N HIS A 143 16.06 5.58 0.58
CA HIS A 143 15.79 5.80 -0.85
C HIS A 143 16.94 6.48 -1.58
N VAL A 144 17.63 7.43 -0.92
CA VAL A 144 18.88 8.00 -1.42
C VAL A 144 19.96 6.91 -1.59
N LEU A 145 20.14 6.01 -0.61
CA LEU A 145 21.09 4.90 -0.74
C LEU A 145 20.73 3.97 -1.91
N ARG A 146 19.44 3.66 -2.09
CA ARG A 146 18.99 2.85 -3.25
C ARG A 146 19.26 3.56 -4.58
N ARG A 147 19.07 4.88 -4.64
CA ARG A 147 19.41 5.69 -5.82
C ARG A 147 20.91 5.62 -6.10
N ILE A 148 21.74 5.74 -5.07
CA ILE A 148 23.20 5.61 -5.21
C ILE A 148 23.58 4.21 -5.70
N SER A 149 22.94 3.15 -5.18
CA SER A 149 23.21 1.79 -5.62
C SER A 149 22.80 1.55 -7.09
N ASP A 150 21.68 2.13 -7.53
CA ASP A 150 21.25 2.11 -8.93
C ASP A 150 22.34 2.69 -9.85
N TYR A 151 22.90 3.87 -9.50
CA TYR A 151 23.96 4.50 -10.30
C TYR A 151 25.27 3.71 -10.31
N LYS A 152 25.61 3.03 -9.21
CA LYS A 152 26.78 2.16 -9.13
C LYS A 152 26.57 0.80 -9.80
N GLY A 153 25.34 0.43 -10.15
CA GLY A 153 25.01 -0.87 -10.72
C GLY A 153 25.17 -2.04 -9.74
N ILE A 154 25.14 -1.78 -8.44
CA ILE A 154 25.27 -2.79 -7.38
C ILE A 154 23.98 -2.86 -6.55
N SER A 155 23.84 -3.91 -5.73
CA SER A 155 22.72 -3.97 -4.79
C SER A 155 22.90 -2.94 -3.66
N VAL A 156 21.79 -2.47 -3.07
CA VAL A 156 21.86 -1.56 -1.91
C VAL A 156 22.52 -2.24 -0.70
N ASP A 157 22.35 -3.56 -0.57
CA ASP A 157 22.97 -4.35 0.49
C ASP A 157 24.50 -4.40 0.31
N GLU A 158 24.97 -4.61 -0.92
CA GLU A 158 26.40 -4.55 -1.28
C GLU A 158 27.00 -3.15 -1.06
N LEU A 159 26.26 -2.09 -1.41
CA LEU A 159 26.70 -0.69 -1.20
C LEU A 159 27.05 -0.39 0.26
N VAL A 160 26.29 -0.97 1.20
CA VAL A 160 26.44 -0.73 2.64
C VAL A 160 27.22 -1.85 3.35
N GLY A 161 27.52 -2.95 2.64
CA GLY A 161 28.08 -4.18 3.19
C GLY A 161 27.15 -4.89 4.18
N TYR A 162 25.84 -4.91 3.90
CA TYR A 162 24.86 -5.63 4.70
C TYR A 162 24.73 -7.09 4.23
N GLU A 163 24.99 -8.04 5.12
CA GLU A 163 24.80 -9.47 4.87
C GLU A 163 23.69 -10.05 5.75
N LYS A 164 22.57 -10.47 5.12
CA LYS A 164 21.37 -10.96 5.80
C LYS A 164 21.59 -12.23 6.65
N HIS A 165 22.58 -13.06 6.30
CA HIS A 165 22.79 -14.39 6.89
C HIS A 165 24.23 -14.68 7.32
N SER A 166 25.07 -13.66 7.50
CA SER A 166 26.48 -13.87 7.85
C SER A 166 26.64 -14.45 9.25
N LYS A 167 27.11 -15.69 9.33
CA LYS A 167 27.64 -16.28 10.56
C LYS A 167 29.06 -15.77 10.78
N LYS A 168 29.24 -14.61 11.41
CA LYS A 168 30.46 -14.17 12.12
C LYS A 168 31.83 -14.23 11.39
N THR A 169 31.92 -14.57 10.10
CA THR A 169 33.22 -14.89 9.47
C THR A 169 33.65 -13.97 8.34
N ASP A 170 32.89 -12.95 7.96
CA ASP A 170 33.42 -11.84 7.16
C ASP A 170 33.03 -10.47 7.77
N PRO A 171 33.98 -9.68 8.34
CA PRO A 171 33.71 -8.53 9.21
C PRO A 171 33.46 -7.21 8.46
N THR A 172 32.84 -7.23 7.28
CA THR A 172 32.93 -6.09 6.35
C THR A 172 31.82 -5.04 6.54
N SER A 173 32.28 -3.83 6.89
CA SER A 173 31.62 -2.52 7.01
C SER A 173 30.38 -2.37 7.89
N PHE A 174 29.25 -3.05 7.66
CA PHE A 174 27.98 -2.71 8.35
C PHE A 174 28.02 -3.12 9.83
N ASP A 175 28.37 -4.37 10.12
CA ASP A 175 28.44 -4.88 11.49
C ASP A 175 29.51 -4.13 12.31
N LYS A 176 30.65 -3.80 11.70
CA LYS A 176 31.71 -3.00 12.33
C LYS A 176 31.29 -1.53 12.57
N LEU A 177 30.43 -0.97 11.71
CA LEU A 177 30.00 0.41 11.82
C LEU A 177 29.13 0.65 13.05
N PHE A 178 28.32 -0.35 13.41
CA PHE A 178 27.34 -0.27 14.49
C PHE A 178 27.72 -1.06 15.75
N ASP A 179 28.62 -2.04 15.65
CA ASP A 179 29.18 -2.82 16.76
C ASP A 179 28.12 -3.25 17.79
N GLU A 180 28.07 -2.62 18.97
CA GLU A 180 27.09 -2.90 20.03
C GLU A 180 25.63 -2.67 19.60
N SER A 181 25.39 -1.81 18.61
CA SER A 181 24.07 -1.45 18.08
C SER A 181 23.71 -2.20 16.80
N VAL A 182 24.46 -3.25 16.44
CA VAL A 182 24.27 -3.97 15.17
C VAL A 182 22.87 -4.56 15.01
N ASP A 183 22.30 -5.14 16.06
CA ASP A 183 20.98 -5.78 15.98
C ASP A 183 19.86 -4.75 15.72
N ASP A 184 19.93 -3.59 16.36
CA ASP A 184 19.02 -2.47 16.11
C ASP A 184 19.19 -1.91 14.69
N ALA A 185 20.43 -1.79 14.21
CA ALA A 185 20.73 -1.33 12.86
C ALA A 185 20.24 -2.33 11.80
N LYS A 186 20.37 -3.63 12.05
CA LYS A 186 19.78 -4.69 11.21
C LYS A 186 18.25 -4.62 11.23
N GLY A 187 17.65 -4.34 12.38
CA GLY A 187 16.21 -4.08 12.52
C GLY A 187 15.73 -2.89 11.70
N MET A 188 16.45 -1.75 11.77
CA MET A 188 16.21 -0.58 10.93
C MET A 188 16.28 -0.93 9.43
N TRP A 189 17.35 -1.63 9.03
CA TRP A 189 17.58 -1.98 7.63
C TRP A 189 16.49 -2.88 7.07
N GLN A 190 16.15 -3.95 7.80
CA GLN A 190 15.07 -4.86 7.44
C GLN A 190 13.72 -4.13 7.36
N HIS A 191 13.43 -3.24 8.31
CA HIS A 191 12.24 -2.41 8.27
C HIS A 191 12.18 -1.55 7.00
N CYS A 192 13.29 -0.93 6.62
CA CYS A 192 13.39 -0.12 5.40
C CYS A 192 13.16 -0.95 4.12
N GLN A 193 13.71 -2.16 4.05
CA GLN A 193 13.53 -3.09 2.93
C GLN A 193 12.06 -3.52 2.79
N ASP A 194 11.41 -3.87 3.89
CA ASP A 194 10.03 -4.38 3.88
C ASP A 194 9.01 -3.29 3.51
N TRP A 195 9.29 -2.06 3.92
CA TRP A 195 8.40 -0.90 3.76
C TRP A 195 8.81 0.04 2.62
N SER A 196 9.69 -0.37 1.71
CA SER A 196 10.04 0.44 0.54
C SER A 196 9.77 -0.29 -0.76
N ARG A 197 9.23 0.43 -1.73
CA ARG A 197 9.01 -0.08 -3.10
C ARG A 197 9.51 0.94 -4.12
N SER A 198 9.57 0.51 -5.37
CA SER A 198 10.00 1.33 -6.49
C SER A 198 9.07 1.16 -7.68
N ILE A 199 8.97 2.20 -8.48
CA ILE A 199 8.33 2.19 -9.80
C ILE A 199 9.27 2.82 -10.82
N GLU A 200 9.13 2.44 -12.07
CA GLU A 200 9.82 3.09 -13.18
C GLU A 200 8.86 4.07 -13.86
N VAL A 201 9.31 5.30 -14.03
CA VAL A 201 8.53 6.42 -14.56
C VAL A 201 9.27 6.98 -15.76
N VAL A 202 8.59 7.02 -16.90
CA VAL A 202 9.05 7.76 -18.08
C VAL A 202 8.43 9.15 -18.03
N TYR A 203 9.24 10.18 -17.91
CA TYR A 203 8.77 11.56 -17.98
C TYR A 203 9.51 12.32 -19.10
N LYS A 204 8.91 13.44 -19.53
CA LYS A 204 9.46 14.29 -20.59
C LYS A 204 10.20 15.45 -19.93
N ALA A 205 11.51 15.52 -20.11
CA ALA A 205 12.34 16.62 -19.62
C ALA A 205 12.00 17.95 -20.31
N LYS A 206 12.47 19.06 -19.76
CA LYS A 206 12.32 20.40 -20.37
C LYS A 206 12.90 20.47 -21.79
N SER A 207 13.95 19.70 -22.06
CA SER A 207 14.56 19.54 -23.39
C SER A 207 13.66 18.79 -24.40
N GLY A 208 12.55 18.23 -23.95
CA GLY A 208 11.62 17.45 -24.76
C GLY A 208 11.98 15.96 -24.88
N LYS A 209 13.14 15.55 -24.37
CA LYS A 209 13.58 14.15 -24.35
C LYS A 209 12.88 13.35 -23.26
N LYS A 210 12.72 12.04 -23.49
CA LYS A 210 12.12 11.12 -22.52
C LYS A 210 13.22 10.52 -21.65
N ILE A 211 13.07 10.65 -20.34
CA ILE A 211 13.98 10.08 -19.35
C ILE A 211 13.21 9.01 -18.58
N LEU A 212 13.81 7.81 -18.50
CA LEU A 212 13.32 6.71 -17.69
C LEU A 212 14.03 6.78 -16.33
N THR A 213 13.28 7.05 -15.28
CA THR A 213 13.82 7.12 -13.92
C THR A 213 13.09 6.16 -13.01
N ARG A 214 13.77 5.62 -12.01
CA ARG A 214 13.15 4.76 -10.99
C ARG A 214 12.80 5.61 -9.78
N THR A 215 11.55 5.71 -9.37
CA THR A 215 11.19 6.44 -8.14
C THR A 215 11.00 5.46 -6.98
N TYR A 216 11.52 5.80 -5.80
CA TYR A 216 11.31 5.05 -4.57
C TYR A 216 10.26 5.73 -3.70
N PHE A 217 9.49 4.94 -2.97
CA PHE A 217 8.46 5.45 -2.08
C PHE A 217 8.21 4.53 -0.89
N LEU A 218 7.70 5.13 0.18
CA LEU A 218 7.23 4.43 1.36
C LEU A 218 6.00 3.58 0.99
N TYR A 219 6.10 2.29 1.28
CA TYR A 219 5.08 1.30 1.08
C TYR A 219 4.62 0.77 2.45
N GLU A 220 3.31 0.60 2.62
CA GLU A 220 2.75 0.02 3.84
C GLU A 220 2.33 -1.44 3.59
N PRO A 221 3.08 -2.44 4.07
CA PRO A 221 2.81 -3.86 3.81
C PRO A 221 1.40 -4.28 4.27
N HIS A 222 0.91 -3.70 5.36
CA HIS A 222 -0.41 -4.02 5.91
C HIS A 222 -1.58 -3.51 5.06
N LYS A 223 -1.31 -2.65 4.06
CA LYS A 223 -2.31 -2.17 3.09
C LYS A 223 -2.27 -2.95 1.77
N HIS A 224 -1.48 -4.03 1.68
CA HIS A 224 -1.43 -4.88 0.49
C HIS A 224 -2.81 -5.46 0.16
N LEU A 225 -3.09 -5.59 -1.14
CA LEU A 225 -4.27 -6.31 -1.61
C LEU A 225 -4.07 -7.79 -1.36
N GLY A 226 -5.13 -8.49 -0.94
CA GLY A 226 -5.03 -9.95 -0.80
C GLY A 226 -4.76 -10.61 -2.15
N GLU A 227 -4.10 -11.77 -2.18
CA GLU A 227 -3.78 -12.46 -3.43
C GLU A 227 -5.04 -12.79 -4.25
N SER A 228 -6.16 -13.10 -3.58
CA SER A 228 -7.46 -13.27 -4.23
C SER A 228 -7.97 -12.01 -4.95
N GLU A 229 -7.81 -10.83 -4.34
CA GLU A 229 -8.21 -9.56 -4.94
C GLU A 229 -7.32 -9.25 -6.14
N LYS A 230 -6.01 -9.44 -5.99
CA LYS A 230 -5.01 -9.28 -7.06
C LYS A 230 -5.28 -10.20 -8.25
N ASN A 231 -5.55 -11.48 -8.01
CA ASN A 231 -5.90 -12.44 -9.05
C ASN A 231 -7.20 -12.04 -9.79
N THR A 232 -8.20 -11.58 -9.03
CA THR A 232 -9.47 -11.11 -9.62
C THR A 232 -9.24 -9.91 -10.53
N ILE A 233 -8.44 -8.93 -10.10
CA ILE A 233 -8.10 -7.76 -10.92
C ILE A 233 -7.31 -8.20 -12.15
N MET A 234 -6.30 -9.05 -11.99
CA MET A 234 -5.50 -9.55 -13.11
C MET A 234 -6.34 -10.24 -14.18
N LEU A 235 -7.35 -11.02 -13.79
CA LEU A 235 -8.26 -11.70 -14.72
C LEU A 235 -9.25 -10.75 -15.41
N ARG A 236 -9.67 -9.67 -14.73
CA ARG A 236 -10.67 -8.73 -15.24
C ARG A 236 -10.10 -7.60 -16.08
N ILE A 237 -8.80 -7.32 -15.98
CA ILE A 237 -8.16 -6.29 -16.80
C ILE A 237 -8.30 -6.65 -18.28
N LYS A 238 -8.92 -5.76 -19.06
CA LYS A 238 -9.00 -5.89 -20.51
C LYS A 238 -7.61 -5.73 -21.14
N ARG A 239 -7.25 -6.62 -22.07
CA ARG A 239 -5.89 -6.66 -22.66
C ARG A 239 -5.88 -6.62 -24.19
N ASN A 240 -6.96 -6.13 -24.80
CA ASN A 240 -7.05 -6.12 -26.27
C ASN A 240 -6.07 -5.12 -26.88
N THR A 241 -5.82 -3.99 -26.20
CA THR A 241 -4.79 -3.00 -26.59
C THR A 241 -3.98 -2.53 -25.37
N PRO A 242 -2.73 -2.05 -25.55
CA PRO A 242 -1.94 -1.48 -24.47
C PRO A 242 -2.61 -0.28 -23.77
N GLN A 243 -3.29 0.58 -24.54
CA GLN A 243 -4.00 1.76 -24.04
C GLN A 243 -5.22 1.36 -23.21
N GLU A 244 -5.99 0.38 -23.67
CA GLU A 244 -7.14 -0.16 -22.93
C GLU A 244 -6.67 -0.82 -21.63
N LYS A 245 -5.59 -1.61 -21.66
CA LYS A 245 -5.00 -2.21 -20.47
C LYS A 245 -4.63 -1.16 -19.41
N LEU A 246 -4.01 -0.06 -19.83
CA LEU A 246 -3.63 1.02 -18.92
C LEU A 246 -4.87 1.75 -18.37
N SER A 247 -5.82 2.10 -19.24
CA SER A 247 -7.05 2.78 -18.84
C SER A 247 -7.84 1.94 -17.84
N ASP A 248 -7.96 0.64 -18.09
CA ASP A 248 -8.68 -0.29 -17.22
C ASP A 248 -7.95 -0.50 -15.89
N LEU A 249 -6.62 -0.61 -15.89
CA LEU A 249 -5.82 -0.66 -14.67
C LEU A 249 -6.02 0.59 -13.80
N LEU A 250 -6.08 1.79 -14.40
CA LEU A 250 -6.34 3.04 -13.67
C LEU A 250 -7.75 3.05 -13.04
N LYS A 251 -8.76 2.60 -13.79
CA LYS A 251 -10.13 2.44 -13.29
C LYS A 251 -10.21 1.47 -12.12
N TRP A 252 -9.56 0.31 -12.23
CA TRP A 252 -9.48 -0.66 -11.15
C TRP A 252 -8.76 -0.10 -9.92
N THR A 253 -7.68 0.67 -10.11
CA THR A 253 -6.95 1.31 -9.01
C THR A 253 -7.85 2.29 -8.25
N GLU A 254 -8.67 3.08 -8.95
CA GLU A 254 -9.64 3.97 -8.33
C GLU A 254 -10.73 3.20 -7.56
N ALA A 255 -11.30 2.15 -8.17
CA ALA A 255 -12.30 1.30 -7.53
C ALA A 255 -11.77 0.65 -6.24
N ILE A 256 -10.52 0.17 -6.26
CA ILE A 256 -9.83 -0.41 -5.10
C ILE A 256 -9.68 0.64 -3.99
N ARG A 257 -9.22 1.85 -4.33
CA ARG A 257 -9.09 2.95 -3.37
C ARG A 257 -10.42 3.24 -2.68
N SER A 258 -11.49 3.40 -3.46
CA SER A 258 -12.84 3.64 -2.93
C SER A 258 -13.35 2.48 -2.07
N ALA A 259 -13.08 1.23 -2.45
CA ALA A 259 -13.45 0.06 -1.67
C ALA A 259 -12.70 -0.01 -0.33
N GLN A 260 -11.40 0.32 -0.31
CA GLN A 260 -10.61 0.37 0.92
C GLN A 260 -11.09 1.47 1.88
N GLU A 261 -11.40 2.67 1.36
CA GLU A 261 -11.98 3.77 2.14
C GLU A 261 -13.33 3.38 2.74
N TRP A 262 -14.19 2.73 1.95
CA TRP A 262 -15.47 2.21 2.42
C TRP A 262 -15.27 1.16 3.53
N LYS A 263 -14.36 0.20 3.33
CA LYS A 263 -14.03 -0.81 4.34
C LYS A 263 -13.57 -0.18 5.66
N LYS A 264 -12.79 0.90 5.61
CA LYS A 264 -12.41 1.68 6.80
C LYS A 264 -13.61 2.35 7.48
N LYS A 265 -14.48 3.01 6.71
CA LYS A 265 -15.72 3.63 7.22
C LYS A 265 -16.64 2.62 7.90
N VAL A 266 -16.84 1.47 7.26
CA VAL A 266 -17.67 0.37 7.73
C VAL A 266 -17.13 -0.24 9.01
N LYS A 267 -15.81 -0.51 9.10
CA LYS A 267 -15.16 -1.02 10.32
C LYS A 267 -15.28 -0.08 11.51
N LYS A 268 -15.32 1.24 11.29
CA LYS A 268 -15.45 2.24 12.35
C LYS A 268 -16.84 2.28 12.98
N SER A 269 -17.86 1.81 12.26
CA SER A 269 -19.25 1.84 12.73
C SER A 269 -19.65 0.52 13.37
N TRP A 270 -20.01 0.58 14.66
CA TRP A 270 -20.47 -0.57 15.45
C TRP A 270 -21.66 -1.31 14.80
N LYS A 271 -22.59 -0.56 14.17
CA LYS A 271 -23.77 -1.15 13.49
C LYS A 271 -23.36 -2.09 12.35
N PHE A 272 -22.35 -1.69 11.58
CA PHE A 272 -21.85 -2.51 10.47
C PHE A 272 -20.93 -3.62 10.92
N TYR A 273 -20.21 -3.44 12.04
CA TYR A 273 -19.43 -4.51 12.65
C TYR A 273 -20.33 -5.73 12.98
N TRP A 274 -21.48 -5.52 13.62
CA TRP A 274 -22.47 -6.59 13.87
C TRP A 274 -23.03 -7.20 12.59
N LEU A 275 -23.34 -6.38 11.58
CA LEU A 275 -23.84 -6.87 10.30
C LEU A 275 -22.84 -7.80 9.59
N LEU A 276 -21.55 -7.48 9.71
CA LEU A 276 -20.45 -8.20 9.06
C LEU A 276 -19.90 -9.36 9.89
N TRP A 277 -20.26 -9.45 11.16
CA TRP A 277 -19.79 -10.49 12.06
C TRP A 277 -20.27 -11.88 11.61
N ALA A 278 -19.38 -12.86 11.70
CA ALA A 278 -19.61 -14.27 11.38
C ALA A 278 -20.16 -14.56 9.96
N SER A 279 -19.73 -13.81 8.93
CA SER A 279 -20.22 -13.99 7.56
C SER A 279 -20.09 -15.42 7.06
N THR A 280 -18.92 -16.03 7.23
CA THR A 280 -18.62 -17.39 6.74
C THR A 280 -19.47 -18.43 7.44
N THR A 281 -19.59 -18.35 8.77
CA THR A 281 -20.44 -19.23 9.58
C THR A 281 -21.91 -19.14 9.14
N ARG A 282 -22.38 -17.94 8.78
CA ARG A 282 -23.76 -17.75 8.32
C ARG A 282 -24.05 -18.43 6.98
N HIS A 283 -23.13 -18.34 6.01
CA HIS A 283 -23.28 -19.04 4.73
C HIS A 283 -23.37 -20.54 4.94
N PHE A 284 -22.55 -21.08 5.84
CA PHE A 284 -22.56 -22.48 6.21
C PHE A 284 -23.90 -22.90 6.86
N ILE A 285 -24.39 -22.14 7.84
CA ILE A 285 -25.68 -22.41 8.50
C ILE A 285 -26.83 -22.38 7.48
N LEU A 286 -26.86 -21.37 6.60
CA LEU A 286 -27.94 -21.23 5.62
C LEU A 286 -27.95 -22.39 4.63
N PHE A 287 -26.77 -22.82 4.17
CA PHE A 287 -26.63 -23.98 3.30
C PHE A 287 -27.20 -25.25 3.95
N TRP A 288 -26.81 -25.55 5.19
CA TRP A 288 -27.32 -26.72 5.92
C TRP A 288 -28.82 -26.62 6.24
N LEU A 289 -29.29 -25.43 6.58
CA LEU A 289 -30.71 -25.19 6.83
C LEU A 289 -31.54 -25.42 5.56
N THR A 290 -31.04 -25.02 4.38
CA THR A 290 -31.68 -25.34 3.10
C THR A 290 -31.75 -26.84 2.85
N ILE A 291 -30.66 -27.57 3.09
CA ILE A 291 -30.66 -29.04 2.94
C ILE A 291 -31.67 -29.66 3.91
N LEU A 292 -31.67 -29.24 5.17
CA LEU A 292 -32.56 -29.76 6.21
C LEU A 292 -34.03 -29.53 5.88
N ILE A 293 -34.42 -28.32 5.46
CA ILE A 293 -35.80 -28.00 5.08
C ILE A 293 -36.25 -28.89 3.92
N ASN A 294 -35.42 -29.04 2.88
CA ASN A 294 -35.76 -29.89 1.74
C ASN A 294 -35.84 -31.37 2.14
N ALA A 295 -34.99 -31.85 3.05
CA ALA A 295 -35.08 -33.21 3.57
C ALA A 295 -36.39 -33.43 4.36
N ILE A 296 -36.82 -32.47 5.17
CA ILE A 296 -38.10 -32.55 5.89
C ILE A 296 -39.27 -32.65 4.91
N VAL A 297 -39.28 -31.88 3.83
CA VAL A 297 -40.32 -31.98 2.79
C VAL A 297 -40.29 -33.37 2.15
N LEU A 298 -39.11 -33.88 1.80
CA LEU A 298 -38.96 -35.17 1.12
C LEU A 298 -39.42 -36.36 1.98
N PHE A 299 -39.12 -36.34 3.29
CA PHE A 299 -39.38 -37.48 4.18
C PHE A 299 -40.71 -37.40 4.95
N SER A 300 -41.29 -36.20 5.10
CA SER A 300 -42.48 -36.02 5.93
C SER A 300 -43.76 -35.76 5.13
N VAL A 301 -43.67 -35.51 3.83
CA VAL A 301 -44.84 -35.24 2.98
C VAL A 301 -45.17 -36.49 2.20
N THR A 302 -46.32 -37.09 2.49
CA THR A 302 -46.80 -38.28 1.78
C THR A 302 -48.06 -37.97 0.98
N ALA A 303 -48.32 -38.76 -0.05
CA ALA A 303 -49.62 -38.73 -0.73
C ALA A 303 -50.71 -39.13 0.29
N PRO A 304 -51.91 -38.50 0.22
CA PRO A 304 -53.03 -38.88 1.07
C PRO A 304 -53.36 -40.36 0.94
N SER A 305 -53.77 -41.02 2.04
CA SER A 305 -54.20 -42.44 1.99
C SER A 305 -55.34 -42.69 1.00
N ASP A 306 -56.18 -41.67 0.78
CA ASP A 306 -57.35 -41.71 -0.09
C ASP A 306 -57.04 -41.13 -1.49
N TYR A 307 -55.76 -41.02 -1.83
CA TYR A 307 -55.33 -40.53 -3.13
C TYR A 307 -55.44 -41.63 -4.18
N ASP A 308 -56.58 -41.67 -4.85
CA ASP A 308 -56.76 -42.52 -6.02
C ASP A 308 -55.83 -42.07 -7.15
N ASN A 309 -54.94 -42.97 -7.57
CA ASN A 309 -54.08 -42.83 -8.75
C ASN A 309 -54.86 -42.87 -10.08
N GLU A 310 -56.17 -42.60 -10.03
CA GLU A 310 -57.00 -42.57 -11.23
C GLU A 310 -56.66 -41.32 -12.05
N THR A 311 -56.13 -41.59 -13.24
CA THR A 311 -55.87 -40.59 -14.27
C THR A 311 -57.19 -40.14 -14.86
N CYS A 312 -57.77 -39.05 -14.33
CA CYS A 312 -59.04 -38.53 -14.83
C CYS A 312 -58.82 -37.58 -16.02
N ALA A 313 -59.48 -37.85 -17.14
CA ALA A 313 -59.75 -36.82 -18.14
C ALA A 313 -60.79 -35.82 -17.58
N VAL A 314 -60.71 -34.56 -18.03
CA VAL A 314 -61.38 -33.38 -17.46
C VAL A 314 -62.92 -33.50 -17.36
N ASP A 315 -63.55 -34.46 -18.03
CA ASP A 315 -65.01 -34.61 -18.08
C ASP A 315 -65.56 -35.94 -17.51
N GLY A 316 -64.82 -36.61 -16.63
CA GLY A 316 -65.39 -37.67 -15.77
C GLY A 316 -65.73 -39.00 -16.47
N ASP A 317 -65.23 -39.23 -17.68
CA ASP A 317 -65.40 -40.51 -18.39
C ASP A 317 -64.05 -41.24 -18.50
N CYS A 318 -63.92 -42.35 -17.76
CA CYS A 318 -62.69 -43.14 -17.68
C CYS A 318 -62.60 -44.14 -18.86
N ASN A 319 -62.52 -43.63 -20.09
CA ASN A 319 -62.18 -44.43 -21.25
C ASN A 319 -60.82 -44.01 -21.82
N SER A 320 -59.88 -44.94 -21.74
CA SER A 320 -58.47 -44.83 -22.09
C SER A 320 -58.24 -44.27 -23.50
N THR A 321 -57.53 -43.13 -23.62
CA THR A 321 -56.52 -42.83 -24.68
C THR A 321 -55.96 -41.40 -24.66
N THR A 322 -56.41 -40.49 -23.78
CA THR A 322 -55.96 -39.09 -23.79
C THR A 322 -54.92 -38.74 -22.72
N LEU A 323 -54.07 -37.76 -23.04
CA LEU A 323 -52.88 -37.30 -22.30
C LEU A 323 -53.02 -37.39 -20.77
N LEU A 324 -52.07 -38.09 -20.14
CA LEU A 324 -51.92 -38.23 -18.69
C LEU A 324 -51.71 -36.85 -18.04
N TYR A 325 -52.74 -36.34 -17.36
CA TYR A 325 -52.59 -35.22 -16.42
C TYR A 325 -52.61 -35.78 -14.99
N PHE A 326 -51.54 -35.51 -14.24
CA PHE A 326 -51.50 -35.82 -12.80
C PHE A 326 -52.50 -34.94 -12.07
N LYS A 327 -53.39 -35.55 -11.27
CA LYS A 327 -54.27 -34.83 -10.34
C LYS A 327 -53.38 -34.10 -9.32
N PRO A 328 -53.50 -32.78 -9.14
CA PRO A 328 -52.68 -32.08 -8.15
C PRO A 328 -53.06 -32.52 -6.73
N ILE A 329 -52.07 -32.93 -5.94
CA ILE A 329 -52.26 -33.18 -4.50
C ILE A 329 -52.40 -31.82 -3.80
N LEU A 330 -53.65 -31.40 -3.55
CA LEU A 330 -53.96 -30.12 -2.92
C LEU A 330 -53.65 -30.10 -1.42
N LYS A 331 -53.68 -31.27 -0.77
CA LYS A 331 -53.45 -31.41 0.67
C LYS A 331 -52.73 -32.74 0.94
N PRO A 332 -51.39 -32.74 1.01
CA PRO A 332 -50.65 -33.95 1.33
C PRO A 332 -50.84 -34.34 2.80
N ASP A 333 -50.64 -35.62 3.10
CA ASP A 333 -50.60 -36.10 4.47
C ASP A 333 -49.25 -35.73 5.09
N THR A 334 -49.32 -35.10 6.26
CA THR A 334 -48.13 -34.65 6.99
C THR A 334 -48.29 -34.92 8.48
N PRO A 335 -47.21 -35.29 9.19
CA PRO A 335 -47.21 -35.39 10.64
C PRO A 335 -47.63 -34.07 11.32
N VAL A 336 -48.23 -34.15 12.50
CA VAL A 336 -48.72 -32.97 13.26
C VAL A 336 -47.61 -31.93 13.53
N TRP A 337 -46.36 -32.38 13.69
CA TRP A 337 -45.21 -31.50 13.94
C TRP A 337 -44.68 -30.80 12.68
N TYR A 338 -45.09 -31.24 11.48
CA TYR A 338 -44.52 -30.79 10.20
C TYR A 338 -44.70 -29.29 10.00
N TYR A 339 -45.93 -28.79 10.04
CA TYR A 339 -46.21 -27.37 9.76
C TYR A 339 -45.49 -26.44 10.75
N PRO A 340 -45.57 -26.63 12.09
CA PRO A 340 -44.83 -25.79 13.03
C PRO A 340 -43.32 -25.80 12.76
N ALA A 341 -42.71 -26.97 12.56
CA ALA A 341 -41.27 -27.08 12.31
C ALA A 341 -40.86 -26.42 11.00
N PHE A 342 -41.61 -26.67 9.91
CA PHE A 342 -41.35 -26.10 8.60
C PHE A 342 -41.46 -24.57 8.59
N TYR A 343 -42.49 -24.00 9.22
CA TYR A 343 -42.65 -22.55 9.32
C TYR A 343 -41.55 -21.90 10.16
N ILE A 344 -41.19 -22.48 11.31
CA ILE A 344 -40.11 -21.94 12.16
C ILE A 344 -38.78 -21.96 11.40
N LEU A 345 -38.41 -23.09 10.81
CA LEU A 345 -37.17 -23.21 10.04
C LEU A 345 -37.17 -22.29 8.80
N GLY A 346 -38.31 -22.16 8.12
CA GLY A 346 -38.49 -21.26 6.99
C GLY A 346 -38.33 -19.79 7.36
N ILE A 347 -38.89 -19.35 8.49
CA ILE A 347 -38.71 -17.96 8.99
C ILE A 347 -37.24 -17.71 9.33
N VAL A 348 -36.59 -18.64 10.04
CA VAL A 348 -35.16 -18.52 10.37
C VAL A 348 -34.33 -18.46 9.10
N HIS A 349 -34.62 -19.30 8.11
CA HIS A 349 -33.94 -19.31 6.80
C HIS A 349 -34.09 -17.97 6.09
N MET A 350 -35.32 -17.44 6.03
CA MET A 350 -35.62 -16.16 5.41
C MET A 350 -34.88 -14.99 6.07
N ILE A 351 -34.85 -14.95 7.41
CA ILE A 351 -34.13 -13.91 8.16
C ILE A 351 -32.63 -13.97 7.85
N LEU A 352 -32.05 -15.17 7.86
CA LEU A 352 -30.62 -15.36 7.54
C LEU A 352 -30.31 -14.98 6.08
N ALA A 353 -31.20 -15.31 5.14
CA ALA A 353 -31.06 -14.95 3.73
C ALA A 353 -31.13 -13.44 3.53
N LEU A 354 -32.12 -12.77 4.13
CA LEU A 354 -32.26 -11.31 4.07
C LEU A 354 -31.02 -10.62 4.66
N TRP A 355 -30.51 -11.14 5.77
CA TRP A 355 -29.28 -10.63 6.37
C TRP A 355 -28.08 -10.83 5.43
N MET A 356 -27.95 -11.96 4.75
CA MET A 356 -26.89 -12.16 3.74
C MET A 356 -26.96 -11.12 2.63
N VAL A 357 -28.16 -10.82 2.13
CA VAL A 357 -28.37 -9.79 1.10
C VAL A 357 -27.93 -8.41 1.62
N LEU A 358 -28.40 -8.01 2.81
CA LEU A 358 -28.01 -6.74 3.43
C LEU A 358 -26.50 -6.65 3.65
N GLN A 359 -25.87 -7.75 4.07
CA GLN A 359 -24.43 -7.83 4.24
C GLN A 359 -23.69 -7.70 2.90
N TYR A 360 -24.15 -8.37 1.84
CA TYR A 360 -23.55 -8.30 0.52
C TYR A 360 -23.55 -6.85 0.02
N PHE A 361 -24.70 -6.17 0.12
CA PHE A 361 -24.80 -4.75 -0.23
C PHE A 361 -23.92 -3.89 0.67
N ALA A 362 -23.89 -4.09 1.98
CA ALA A 362 -23.04 -3.32 2.87
C ALA A 362 -21.54 -3.51 2.57
N LYS A 363 -21.11 -4.70 2.18
CA LYS A 363 -19.70 -5.01 1.86
C LYS A 363 -19.29 -4.51 0.48
N HIS A 364 -20.18 -4.61 -0.50
CA HIS A 364 -19.88 -4.36 -1.91
C HIS A 364 -20.55 -3.09 -2.49
N TRP A 365 -21.17 -2.24 -1.65
CA TRP A 365 -21.91 -1.05 -2.05
C TRP A 365 -21.17 -0.17 -3.07
N THR A 366 -19.87 0.06 -2.85
CA THR A 366 -19.03 0.87 -3.74
C THR A 366 -18.80 0.21 -5.08
N ASN A 367 -18.57 -1.11 -5.11
CA ASN A 367 -18.34 -1.86 -6.34
C ASN A 367 -19.64 -1.96 -7.15
N ILE A 368 -20.78 -2.14 -6.48
CA ILE A 368 -22.11 -2.17 -7.12
C ILE A 368 -22.43 -0.81 -7.75
N ARG A 369 -22.19 0.30 -7.05
CA ARG A 369 -22.34 1.64 -7.62
C ARG A 369 -21.42 1.87 -8.82
N PHE A 370 -20.19 1.36 -8.76
CA PHE A 370 -19.21 1.48 -9.84
C PHE A 370 -19.64 0.69 -11.09
N GLU A 371 -20.04 -0.57 -10.94
CA GLU A 371 -20.54 -1.41 -12.04
C GLU A 371 -21.82 -0.83 -12.67
N ILE A 372 -22.76 -0.31 -11.86
CA ILE A 372 -23.97 0.38 -12.34
C ILE A 372 -23.62 1.67 -13.10
N ALA A 373 -22.63 2.43 -12.64
CA ALA A 373 -22.18 3.64 -13.32
C ALA A 373 -21.47 3.35 -14.65
N ILE A 374 -20.77 2.21 -14.75
CA ILE A 374 -20.14 1.75 -15.99
C ILE A 374 -21.18 1.27 -17.00
N THR A 375 -22.15 0.47 -16.56
CA THR A 375 -23.23 -0.02 -17.44
C THR A 375 -24.15 1.08 -17.95
N LYS A 376 -24.27 2.22 -17.24
CA LYS A 376 -24.99 3.41 -17.72
C LYS A 376 -24.21 4.28 -18.72
N LYS A 377 -22.92 4.02 -18.92
CA LYS A 377 -22.04 4.78 -19.84
C LYS A 377 -21.77 4.04 -21.16
N ILE A 378 -22.36 2.86 -21.34
CA ILE A 378 -22.51 2.14 -22.61
C ILE A 378 -23.95 2.39 -23.05
#